data_AF-A0A965XN29-F1
#
_entry.id   AF-A0A965XN29-F1
#
_cell.length_a   1.000
_cell.length_b   1.000
_cell.length_c   1.000
_cell.angle_alpha   90.00
_cell.angle_beta   90.00
_cell.angle_gamma   90.00
#
_symmetry.space_group_name_H-M   'P 1'
#
loop_
_entity.id
_entity.type
_entity.pdbx_description
1 polymer ?
#
loop_
_entity_poly.entity_id
_entity_poly.type
_entity_poly.pdbx_seq_one_letter_code
_entity_poly.pdbx_strand_id
1 'polypeptide(L)'
;MTIEVLLAKNKKQIIARWSEMLFSTYASEGAKFFASKKDQFANPVGHTFHRNLESIFPLLAEAEGVDSDEIRMLIDGIVRIRAVQGFAPSRAVIFVSELKGAVKDVLGPAVLEPQNSQAWEYLCERIDRAQAMAFDIYMDCREKLWELKANHLYNRTHKLLERAQLIQDNRLG
;
A
#
# COMPACT_ATOMS: atom_id res chain seq x y z
N MET A 1 20.17 -24.30 -0.82
CA MET A 1 19.82 -23.33 0.24
C MET A 1 18.34 -23.07 0.10
N THR A 2 17.55 -23.16 1.17
CA THR A 2 16.09 -22.96 1.05
C THR A 2 15.78 -21.50 0.76
N ILE A 3 14.59 -21.23 0.21
CA ILE A 3 14.20 -19.87 -0.13
C ILE A 3 14.11 -18.96 1.10
N GLU A 4 13.73 -19.48 2.26
CA GLU A 4 13.65 -18.72 3.52
C GLU A 4 15.02 -18.17 3.90
N VAL A 5 16.07 -19.00 3.77
CA VAL A 5 17.46 -18.58 4.03
C VAL A 5 17.90 -17.55 2.99
N LEU A 6 17.53 -17.71 1.72
CA LEU A 6 17.84 -16.75 0.65
C LEU A 6 17.16 -15.40 0.89
N LEU A 7 15.88 -15.40 1.31
CA LEU A 7 15.11 -14.20 1.65
C LEU A 7 15.73 -13.48 2.86
N ALA A 8 16.06 -14.21 3.92
CA ALA A 8 16.69 -13.65 5.10
C ALA A 8 18.07 -13.03 4.77
N LYS A 9 18.91 -13.75 4.00
CA LYS A 9 20.25 -13.29 3.61
C LYS A 9 20.22 -12.05 2.72
N ASN A 10 19.22 -11.93 1.85
CA ASN A 10 19.12 -10.84 0.87
C ASN A 10 18.04 -9.80 1.23
N LYS A 11 17.47 -9.83 2.44
CA LYS A 11 16.39 -8.96 2.92
C LYS A 11 16.59 -7.49 2.54
N LYS A 12 17.77 -6.93 2.83
CA LYS A 12 18.07 -5.51 2.55
C LYS A 12 18.01 -5.17 1.06
N GLN A 13 18.52 -6.06 0.20
CA GLN A 13 18.56 -5.85 -1.25
C GLN A 13 17.15 -5.99 -1.85
N ILE A 14 16.38 -6.96 -1.38
CA ILE A 14 14.99 -7.15 -1.80
C ILE A 14 14.14 -5.93 -1.42
N ILE A 15 14.22 -5.46 -0.17
CA ILE A 15 13.48 -4.27 0.27
C ILE A 15 13.90 -3.03 -0.52
N ALA A 16 15.19 -2.85 -0.79
CA ALA A 16 15.66 -1.71 -1.58
C ALA A 16 15.09 -1.74 -3.00
N ARG A 17 15.15 -2.91 -3.67
CA ARG A 17 14.58 -3.09 -5.02
C ARG A 17 13.06 -2.91 -5.02
N TRP A 18 12.38 -3.45 -4.03
CA TRP A 18 10.94 -3.32 -3.89
C TRP A 18 10.50 -1.86 -3.65
N SER A 19 11.26 -1.14 -2.83
CA SER A 19 11.04 0.30 -2.59
C SER A 19 11.24 1.11 -3.86
N GLU A 20 12.27 0.80 -4.66
CA GLU A 20 12.48 1.43 -5.97
C GLU A 20 11.29 1.22 -6.90
N MET A 21 10.76 0.00 -6.98
CA MET A 21 9.55 -0.30 -7.76
C MET A 21 8.36 0.55 -7.29
N LEU A 22 8.12 0.62 -5.97
CA LEU A 22 7.07 1.48 -5.40
C LEU A 22 7.26 2.95 -5.78
N PHE A 23 8.46 3.50 -5.66
CA PHE A 23 8.72 4.91 -5.96
C PHE A 23 8.65 5.23 -7.45
N SER A 24 9.01 4.28 -8.31
CA SER A 24 8.90 4.43 -9.77
C SER A 24 7.46 4.66 -10.26
N THR A 25 6.46 4.40 -9.41
CA THR A 25 5.06 4.69 -9.77
C THR A 25 4.71 6.18 -9.72
N TYR A 26 5.57 7.00 -9.12
CA TYR A 26 5.44 8.45 -9.09
C TYR A 26 6.19 9.08 -10.27
N ALA A 27 5.70 10.23 -10.75
CA ALA A 27 6.44 11.00 -11.76
C ALA A 27 7.88 11.27 -11.30
N SER A 28 8.81 11.42 -12.25
CA SER A 28 10.26 11.39 -12.00
C SER A 28 10.76 12.33 -10.89
N GLU A 29 10.12 13.49 -10.70
CA GLU A 29 10.42 14.42 -9.60
C GLU A 29 9.93 13.90 -8.24
N GLY A 30 8.71 13.35 -8.17
CA GLY A 30 8.15 12.75 -6.96
C GLY A 30 8.90 11.48 -6.52
N ALA A 31 9.28 10.64 -7.49
CA ALA A 31 10.07 9.43 -7.23
C ALA A 31 11.41 9.77 -6.54
N LYS A 32 12.14 10.75 -7.07
CA LYS A 32 13.41 11.23 -6.48
C LYS A 32 13.20 11.84 -5.09
N PHE A 33 12.13 12.60 -4.89
CA PHE A 33 11.83 13.21 -3.60
C PHE A 33 11.56 12.15 -2.53
N PHE A 34 10.70 11.18 -2.81
CA PHE A 34 10.34 10.13 -1.85
C PHE A 34 11.50 9.17 -1.55
N ALA A 35 12.40 8.95 -2.51
CA ALA A 35 13.58 8.10 -2.35
C ALA A 35 14.77 8.79 -1.64
N SER A 36 14.91 10.12 -1.73
CA SER A 36 16.16 10.81 -1.38
C SER A 36 16.29 11.29 0.07
N LYS A 37 15.20 11.42 0.82
CA LYS A 37 15.23 12.05 2.15
C LYS A 37 14.80 11.09 3.26
N LYS A 38 15.75 10.79 4.16
CA LYS A 38 15.57 10.01 5.41
C LYS A 38 14.94 10.82 6.55
N ASP A 39 14.87 12.14 6.43
CA ASP A 39 14.25 12.99 7.43
C ASP A 39 12.71 12.89 7.32
N GLN A 40 12.08 12.33 8.36
CA GLN A 40 10.63 12.16 8.46
C GLN A 40 9.85 13.47 8.37
N PHE A 41 10.45 14.61 8.77
CA PHE A 41 9.79 15.91 8.69
C PHE A 41 9.86 16.51 7.29
N ALA A 42 10.94 16.22 6.56
CA ALA A 42 11.10 16.68 5.18
C ALA A 42 10.39 15.76 4.17
N ASN A 43 10.17 14.48 4.51
CA ASN A 43 9.61 13.45 3.63
C ASN A 43 8.73 12.42 4.39
N PRO A 44 7.58 12.85 4.94
CA PRO A 44 6.73 11.98 5.77
C PRO A 44 6.14 10.80 4.99
N VAL A 45 5.83 11.00 3.70
CA VAL A 45 5.31 9.94 2.83
C VAL A 45 6.37 8.89 2.53
N GLY A 46 7.57 9.33 2.11
CA GLY A 46 8.67 8.40 1.84
C GLY A 46 9.11 7.64 3.09
N HIS A 47 9.12 8.28 4.26
CA HIS A 47 9.38 7.61 5.54
C HIS A 47 8.32 6.55 5.85
N THR A 48 7.02 6.87 5.68
CA THR A 48 5.92 5.92 5.88
C THR A 48 6.06 4.71 4.95
N PHE A 49 6.39 4.94 3.68
CA PHE A 49 6.58 3.86 2.72
C PHE A 49 7.75 2.96 3.08
N HIS A 50 8.94 3.51 3.35
CA HIS A 50 10.10 2.70 3.74
C HIS A 50 9.82 1.85 4.98
N ARG A 51 9.32 2.47 6.06
CA ARG A 51 9.01 1.78 7.31
C ARG A 51 8.01 0.65 7.08
N ASN A 52 6.92 0.92 6.37
CA ASN A 52 5.89 -0.10 6.15
C ASN A 52 6.39 -1.23 5.25
N LEU A 53 7.16 -0.95 4.19
CA LEU A 53 7.78 -2.00 3.37
C LEU A 53 8.78 -2.86 4.17
N GLU A 54 9.60 -2.24 5.01
CA GLU A 54 10.55 -2.94 5.89
C GLU A 54 9.86 -3.88 6.87
N SER A 55 8.69 -3.49 7.38
CA SER A 55 7.87 -4.29 8.30
C SER A 55 7.01 -5.34 7.59
N ILE A 56 6.48 -5.08 6.39
CA ILE A 56 5.66 -6.05 5.63
C ILE A 56 6.51 -7.24 5.16
N PHE A 57 7.75 -6.98 4.70
CA PHE A 57 8.60 -8.02 4.15
C PHE A 57 8.76 -9.26 5.05
N PRO A 58 9.18 -9.15 6.34
CA PRO A 58 9.33 -10.31 7.21
C PRO A 58 8.00 -11.04 7.45
N LEU A 59 6.89 -10.31 7.63
CA LEU A 59 5.55 -10.91 7.82
C LEU A 59 5.13 -11.80 6.65
N LEU A 60 5.48 -11.39 5.42
CA LEU A 60 5.24 -12.19 4.23
C LEU A 60 6.27 -13.30 4.03
N ALA A 61 7.54 -13.07 4.37
CA ALA A 61 8.62 -14.04 4.17
C ALA A 61 8.54 -15.22 5.16
N GLU A 62 8.21 -14.96 6.43
CA GLU A 62 8.28 -15.92 7.54
C GLU A 62 6.98 -16.71 7.75
N ALA A 63 5.93 -16.43 6.97
CA ALA A 63 4.62 -17.11 7.00
C ALA A 63 3.77 -16.89 8.27
N GLU A 64 4.24 -16.06 9.20
CA GLU A 64 3.56 -15.87 10.50
C GLU A 64 2.51 -14.74 10.49
N GLY A 65 2.44 -13.90 9.45
CA GLY A 65 1.77 -12.59 9.56
C GLY A 65 0.69 -12.22 8.54
N VAL A 66 0.39 -13.05 7.53
CA VAL A 66 -0.43 -12.64 6.36
C VAL A 66 -1.89 -12.31 6.70
N ASP A 67 -2.44 -12.94 7.73
CA ASP A 67 -3.83 -12.73 8.15
C ASP A 67 -3.92 -11.92 9.46
N SER A 68 -2.82 -11.28 9.88
CA SER A 68 -2.78 -10.46 11.09
C SER A 68 -3.34 -9.06 10.88
N ASP A 69 -3.85 -8.44 11.94
CA ASP A 69 -4.19 -7.01 11.92
C ASP A 69 -2.96 -6.13 11.67
N GLU A 70 -1.76 -6.62 12.02
CA GLU A 70 -0.50 -5.91 11.82
C GLU A 70 -0.21 -5.67 10.34
N ILE A 71 -0.24 -6.72 9.51
CA ILE A 71 0.01 -6.55 8.07
C ILE A 71 -1.05 -5.67 7.43
N ARG A 72 -2.31 -5.77 7.89
CA ARG A 72 -3.41 -4.91 7.43
C ARG A 72 -3.12 -3.44 7.70
N MET A 73 -2.70 -3.09 8.91
CA MET A 73 -2.34 -1.71 9.27
C MET A 73 -1.14 -1.18 8.46
N LEU A 74 -0.13 -2.02 8.21
CA LEU A 74 1.04 -1.63 7.44
C LEU A 74 0.70 -1.39 5.96
N ILE A 75 -0.13 -2.26 5.36
CA ILE A 75 -0.63 -2.08 4.00
C ILE A 75 -1.50 -0.82 3.92
N ASP A 76 -2.39 -0.59 4.89
CA ASP A 76 -3.24 0.62 4.94
C ASP A 76 -2.42 1.91 4.93
N GLY A 77 -1.32 1.97 5.68
CA GLY A 77 -0.47 3.17 5.69
C GLY A 77 0.08 3.56 4.31
N ILE A 78 0.28 2.60 3.40
CA ILE A 78 0.71 2.86 2.01
C ILE A 78 -0.51 3.14 1.12
N VAL A 79 -1.50 2.25 1.16
CA VAL A 79 -2.68 2.27 0.29
C VAL A 79 -3.53 3.52 0.52
N ARG A 80 -3.74 3.93 1.77
CA ARG A 80 -4.51 5.13 2.15
C ARG A 80 -3.92 6.39 1.53
N ILE A 81 -2.59 6.55 1.59
CA ILE A 81 -1.90 7.70 0.99
C ILE A 81 -2.17 7.73 -0.52
N ARG A 82 -2.02 6.59 -1.20
CA ARG A 82 -2.24 6.48 -2.65
C ARG A 82 -3.71 6.68 -3.05
N ALA A 83 -4.65 6.22 -2.23
CA ALA A 83 -6.08 6.43 -2.43
C ALA A 83 -6.47 7.91 -2.34
N VAL A 84 -5.94 8.63 -1.34
CA VAL A 84 -6.12 10.08 -1.17
C VAL A 84 -5.47 10.86 -2.31
N GLN A 85 -4.29 10.43 -2.78
CA GLN A 85 -3.60 11.00 -3.93
C GLN A 85 -4.30 10.74 -5.27
N GLY A 86 -5.34 9.90 -5.30
CA GLY A 86 -6.16 9.69 -6.48
C GLY A 86 -5.58 8.69 -7.49
N PHE A 87 -4.66 7.82 -7.08
CA PHE A 87 -4.16 6.74 -7.93
C PHE A 87 -5.32 5.84 -8.40
N ALA A 88 -5.20 5.28 -9.60
CA ALA A 88 -6.09 4.20 -10.04
C ALA A 88 -5.93 2.96 -9.13
N PRO A 89 -6.98 2.14 -8.92
CA PRO A 89 -6.92 1.00 -8.00
C PRO A 89 -5.72 0.10 -8.27
N SER A 90 -5.53 -0.32 -9.53
CA SER A 90 -4.41 -1.17 -9.95
C SER A 90 -3.05 -0.59 -9.54
N ARG A 91 -2.83 0.71 -9.79
CA ARG A 91 -1.57 1.40 -9.45
C ARG A 91 -1.39 1.62 -7.96
N ALA A 92 -2.48 1.79 -7.22
CA ALA A 92 -2.42 1.98 -5.78
C ALA A 92 -1.89 0.72 -5.08
N VAL A 93 -2.35 -0.45 -5.51
CA VAL A 93 -2.09 -1.73 -4.83
C VAL A 93 -1.00 -2.59 -5.48
N ILE A 94 -0.54 -2.28 -6.71
CA ILE A 94 0.41 -3.13 -7.46
C ILE A 94 1.69 -3.47 -6.68
N PHE A 95 2.11 -2.59 -5.78
CA PHE A 95 3.32 -2.76 -4.99
C PHE A 95 3.35 -4.07 -4.22
N VAL A 96 2.22 -4.60 -3.77
CA VAL A 96 2.21 -5.86 -3.03
C VAL A 96 2.69 -7.00 -3.95
N SER A 97 2.13 -7.10 -5.16
CA SER A 97 2.57 -8.06 -6.17
C SER A 97 4.00 -7.83 -6.70
N GLU A 98 4.47 -6.57 -6.71
CA GLU A 98 5.84 -6.22 -7.13
C GLU A 98 6.92 -6.86 -6.26
N LEU A 99 6.60 -7.25 -5.01
CA LEU A 99 7.53 -8.01 -4.18
C LEU A 99 7.99 -9.30 -4.86
N LYS A 100 7.12 -9.97 -5.63
CA LYS A 100 7.49 -11.16 -6.42
C LYS A 100 8.60 -10.85 -7.43
N GLY A 101 8.48 -9.69 -8.08
CA GLY A 101 9.48 -9.18 -9.01
C GLY A 101 10.79 -8.84 -8.31
N ALA A 102 10.73 -8.12 -7.18
CA ALA A 102 11.92 -7.75 -6.42
C ALA A 102 12.69 -8.99 -5.90
N VAL A 103 11.99 -10.03 -5.45
CA VAL A 103 12.64 -11.29 -5.04
C VAL A 103 13.32 -11.97 -6.23
N LYS A 104 12.65 -12.05 -7.39
CA LYS A 104 13.23 -12.62 -8.61
C LYS A 104 14.44 -11.84 -9.12
N ASP A 105 14.37 -10.51 -9.11
CA ASP A 105 15.46 -9.63 -9.54
C ASP A 105 16.72 -9.84 -8.69
N VAL A 106 16.57 -10.04 -7.37
CA VAL A 106 17.69 -10.16 -6.44
C VAL A 106 18.23 -11.60 -6.35
N LEU A 107 17.34 -12.59 -6.30
CA LEU A 107 17.73 -13.99 -6.09
C LEU A 107 17.96 -14.74 -7.41
N GLY A 108 17.44 -14.24 -8.53
CA GLY A 108 17.64 -14.81 -9.85
C GLY A 108 17.17 -16.27 -9.97
N PRO A 109 17.93 -17.13 -10.68
CA PRO A 109 17.57 -18.54 -10.89
C PRO A 109 17.43 -19.36 -9.61
N ALA A 110 18.01 -18.93 -8.48
CA ALA A 110 17.97 -19.67 -7.22
C ALA A 110 16.53 -19.90 -6.73
N VAL A 111 15.61 -18.99 -7.05
CA VAL A 111 14.18 -19.11 -6.71
C VAL A 111 13.48 -20.19 -7.54
N LEU A 112 14.00 -20.47 -8.73
CA LEU A 112 13.42 -21.41 -9.69
C LEU A 112 14.04 -22.81 -9.60
N GLU A 113 14.97 -23.02 -8.67
CA GLU A 113 15.52 -24.35 -8.41
C GLU A 113 14.40 -25.29 -7.92
N PRO A 114 14.35 -26.56 -8.36
CA PRO A 114 13.27 -27.49 -8.01
C PRO A 114 13.01 -27.61 -6.50
N GLN A 115 14.08 -27.57 -5.69
CA GLN A 115 13.98 -27.61 -4.22
C GLN A 115 13.25 -26.41 -3.60
N ASN A 116 13.17 -25.27 -4.30
CA ASN A 116 12.55 -24.04 -3.83
C ASN A 116 11.14 -23.82 -4.41
N SER A 117 10.71 -24.64 -5.39
CA SER A 117 9.47 -24.44 -6.14
C SER A 117 8.24 -24.34 -5.22
N GLN A 118 8.09 -25.27 -4.29
CA GLN A 118 6.94 -25.31 -3.38
C GLN A 118 6.95 -24.11 -2.41
N ALA A 119 8.10 -23.78 -1.83
CA ALA A 119 8.22 -22.66 -0.90
C ALA A 119 8.02 -21.30 -1.60
N TRP A 120 8.46 -21.19 -2.86
CA TRP A 120 8.18 -20.04 -3.72
C TRP A 120 6.69 -19.90 -4.04
N GLU A 121 6.00 -21.00 -4.32
CA GLU A 121 4.55 -21.01 -4.55
C GLU A 121 3.79 -20.53 -3.30
N TYR A 122 4.12 -21.05 -2.11
CA TYR A 122 3.54 -20.57 -0.86
C TYR A 122 3.84 -19.10 -0.57
N LEU A 123 5.02 -18.59 -0.94
CA LEU A 123 5.29 -17.15 -0.86
C LEU A 123 4.38 -16.37 -1.83
N CYS A 124 4.21 -16.85 -3.06
CA CYS A 124 3.36 -16.20 -4.03
C CYS A 124 1.91 -16.13 -3.57
N GLU A 125 1.36 -17.21 -3.03
CA GLU A 125 0.01 -17.27 -2.47
C GLU A 125 -0.19 -16.27 -1.32
N ARG A 126 0.79 -16.17 -0.42
CA ARG A 126 0.79 -15.18 0.68
C ARG A 126 0.74 -13.75 0.15
N ILE A 127 1.54 -13.45 -0.87
CA ILE A 127 1.55 -12.14 -1.53
C ILE A 127 0.19 -11.87 -2.21
N ASP A 128 -0.43 -12.87 -2.85
CA ASP A 128 -1.72 -12.71 -3.50
C ASP A 128 -2.87 -12.46 -2.51
N ARG A 129 -2.84 -13.10 -1.33
CA ARG A 129 -3.77 -12.78 -0.24
C ARG A 129 -3.59 -11.34 0.26
N ALA A 130 -2.34 -10.91 0.47
CA ALA A 130 -2.05 -9.53 0.86
C ALA A 130 -2.47 -8.51 -0.24
N GLN A 131 -2.38 -8.88 -1.51
CA GLN A 131 -2.83 -8.07 -2.64
C GLN A 131 -4.35 -7.88 -2.63
N ALA A 132 -5.11 -8.96 -2.35
CA ALA A 132 -6.56 -8.87 -2.19
C ALA A 132 -6.94 -7.96 -1.00
N MET A 133 -6.26 -8.13 0.14
CA MET A 133 -6.44 -7.26 1.31
C MET A 133 -6.16 -5.78 0.98
N ALA A 134 -5.08 -5.50 0.23
CA ALA A 134 -4.75 -4.15 -0.20
C ALA A 134 -5.83 -3.53 -1.09
N PHE A 135 -6.49 -4.34 -1.92
CA PHE A 135 -7.61 -3.90 -2.74
C PHE A 135 -8.84 -3.52 -1.90
N ASP A 136 -9.20 -4.35 -0.92
CA ASP A 136 -10.31 -4.04 0.00
C ASP A 136 -10.04 -2.74 0.76
N ILE A 137 -8.83 -2.58 1.31
CA ILE A 137 -8.42 -1.35 2.01
C ILE A 137 -8.52 -0.12 1.09
N TYR A 138 -8.10 -0.26 -0.18
CA TYR A 138 -8.21 0.81 -1.15
C TYR A 138 -9.68 1.20 -1.37
N MET A 139 -10.56 0.21 -1.55
CA MET A 139 -11.99 0.44 -1.75
C MET A 139 -12.62 1.12 -0.53
N ASP A 140 -12.32 0.67 0.68
CA ASP A 140 -12.76 1.30 1.94
C ASP A 140 -12.34 2.78 2.00
N CYS A 141 -11.10 3.07 1.60
CA CYS A 141 -10.59 4.45 1.57
C CYS A 141 -11.35 5.30 0.54
N ARG A 142 -11.63 4.76 -0.65
CA ARG A 142 -12.35 5.48 -1.71
C ARG A 142 -13.80 5.71 -1.34
N GLU A 143 -14.48 4.74 -0.76
CA GLU A 143 -15.87 4.87 -0.29
C GLU A 143 -15.99 5.99 0.73
N LYS A 144 -15.15 5.97 1.78
CA LYS A 144 -15.11 7.05 2.79
C LYS A 144 -14.82 8.41 2.18
N LEU A 145 -13.90 8.50 1.22
CA LEU A 145 -13.62 9.77 0.52
C LEU A 145 -14.82 10.28 -0.28
N TRP A 146 -15.58 9.39 -0.92
CA TRP A 146 -16.77 9.76 -1.67
C TRP A 146 -17.93 10.15 -0.75
N GLU A 147 -18.13 9.43 0.34
CA GLU A 147 -19.10 9.78 1.39
C GLU A 147 -18.83 11.19 1.93
N LEU A 148 -17.58 11.48 2.30
CA LEU A 148 -17.17 12.81 2.78
C LEU A 148 -17.44 13.91 1.74
N LYS A 149 -17.15 13.65 0.46
CA LYS A 149 -17.42 14.61 -0.62
C LYS A 149 -18.91 14.84 -0.81
N ALA A 150 -19.73 13.78 -0.79
CA ALA A 150 -21.17 13.87 -0.92
C ALA A 150 -21.78 14.67 0.25
N ASN A 151 -21.40 14.34 1.48
CA ASN A 151 -21.83 15.04 2.69
C ASN A 151 -21.42 16.52 2.67
N HIS A 152 -20.20 16.82 2.23
CA HIS A 152 -19.75 18.21 2.10
C HIS A 152 -20.58 19.00 1.07
N LEU A 153 -20.86 18.41 -0.10
CA LEU A 153 -21.69 19.04 -1.12
C LEU A 153 -23.14 19.24 -0.65
N TYR A 154 -23.73 18.22 -0.02
CA TYR A 154 -25.06 18.30 0.58
C TYR A 154 -25.14 19.43 1.60
N ASN A 155 -24.23 19.45 2.58
CA ASN A 155 -24.20 20.45 3.64
C ASN A 155 -23.98 21.87 3.09
N ARG A 156 -23.12 22.03 2.08
CA ARG A 156 -22.89 23.34 1.45
C ARG A 156 -24.14 23.82 0.72
N THR A 157 -24.79 22.96 -0.06
CA THR A 157 -26.01 23.30 -0.81
C THR A 157 -27.16 23.60 0.15
N HIS A 158 -27.36 22.77 1.17
CA HIS A 158 -28.38 22.98 2.20
C HIS A 158 -28.21 24.34 2.87
N LYS A 159 -26.99 24.68 3.33
CA LYS A 159 -26.70 26.00 3.93
C LYS A 159 -26.95 27.17 2.98
N LEU A 160 -26.73 27.01 1.68
CA LEU A 160 -27.01 28.05 0.69
C LEU A 160 -28.52 28.23 0.49
N LEU A 161 -29.28 27.14 0.40
CA LEU A 161 -30.73 27.16 0.25
C LEU A 161 -31.43 27.72 1.51
N GLU A 162 -30.93 27.36 2.70
CA GLU A 162 -31.38 27.90 3.98
C GLU A 162 -31.15 29.42 4.06
N ARG A 163 -29.95 29.91 3.69
CA ARG A 163 -29.65 31.35 3.61
C ARG A 163 -30.49 32.10 2.59
N ALA A 164 -30.87 31.44 1.49
CA ALA A 164 -31.76 31.99 0.48
C ALA A 164 -33.25 31.93 0.87
N GLN A 165 -33.57 31.41 2.07
CA GLN A 165 -34.95 31.18 2.55
C GLN A 165 -35.79 30.27 1.63
N LEU A 166 -35.13 29.44 0.81
CA LEU A 166 -35.78 28.51 -0.11
C LEU A 166 -36.20 27.19 0.57
N ILE A 167 -35.66 26.95 1.76
CA ILE A 167 -36.04 25.85 2.66
C ILE A 167 -36.10 26.41 4.08
N GLN A 168 -37.17 26.09 4.81
CA GLN A 168 -37.26 26.37 6.24
C GLN A 168 -36.64 25.21 7.01
N ASP A 169 -35.78 25.54 7.98
CA ASP A 169 -35.26 24.56 8.92
C ASP A 169 -36.43 24.04 9.75
N ASN A 170 -36.99 22.89 9.37
CA ASN A 170 -38.10 22.25 10.08
C ASN A 170 -37.55 21.58 11.36
N ARG A 171 -36.85 22.34 12.19
CA ARG A 171 -36.56 22.00 13.59
C ARG A 171 -37.78 22.40 14.41
N LEU A 172 -38.87 21.66 14.23
CA LEU A 172 -40.00 21.68 15.15
C LEU A 172 -39.84 20.50 16.10
N GLY A 173 -39.67 20.80 17.40
CA GLY A 173 -39.94 19.90 18.51
C GLY A 173 -38.78 19.01 18.96
#